data_AF-W4KJL2-F1
#
_entry.id   AF-W4KJL2-F1
#
_cell.length_a   1.000
_cell.length_b   1.000
_cell.length_c   1.000
_cell.angle_alpha   90.00
_cell.angle_beta   90.00
_cell.angle_gamma   90.00
#
_symmetry.space_group_name_H-M   'P 1'
#
loop_
_entity.id
_entity.type
_entity.pdbx_description
1 polymer ?
#
loop_
_entity_poly.entity_id
_entity_poly.type
_entity_poly.pdbx_seq_one_letter_code
_entity_poly.pdbx_strand_id
1 'polypeptide(L)' 'LTNPRNPESKGPAMAKPTPFDGNRKQTEQFLHEINLMILARRHNFLDEFTKIAYALSYMKGGSAGIWSRNF' A
#
# COMPACT_ATOMS: atom_id res chain seq x y z
N LEU A 1 -11.75 17.63 33.84
CA LEU A 1 -12.11 17.62 32.41
C LEU A 1 -10.88 17.24 31.60
N THR A 2 -10.63 15.96 31.39
CA THR A 2 -9.57 15.49 30.50
C THR A 2 -10.16 14.39 29.64
N ASN A 3 -10.60 14.73 28.43
CA ASN A 3 -10.79 13.73 27.39
C ASN A 3 -9.41 13.52 26.76
N PRO A 4 -8.69 12.42 27.04
CA PRO A 4 -7.44 12.18 26.34
C PRO A 4 -7.83 11.98 24.88
N ARG A 5 -7.29 12.80 23.97
CA ARG A 5 -7.40 12.54 22.54
C ARG A 5 -6.97 11.08 22.32
N ASN A 6 -7.92 10.22 21.98
CA ASN A 6 -7.63 8.84 21.62
C ASN A 6 -6.66 8.91 20.42
N PRO A 7 -5.40 8.45 20.55
CA PRO A 7 -4.42 8.62 19.50
C PRO A 7 -4.88 7.83 18.29
N GLU A 8 -5.35 8.56 17.28
CA GLU A 8 -5.68 8.11 15.93
C GLU A 8 -6.69 6.95 15.85
N SER A 9 -7.98 7.28 15.66
CA SER A 9 -8.91 6.28 15.14
C SER A 9 -8.39 5.82 13.78
N LYS A 10 -7.97 4.55 13.67
CA LYS A 10 -7.28 3.95 12.50
C LYS A 10 -8.15 3.83 11.24
N GLY A 11 -9.25 4.58 11.17
CA GLY A 11 -10.29 4.45 10.16
C GLY A 11 -10.94 3.05 10.17
N PRO A 12 -11.79 2.75 9.18
CA PRO A 12 -12.26 1.39 8.98
C PRO A 12 -11.11 0.44 8.63
N ALA A 13 -11.24 -0.84 9.00
CA ALA A 13 -10.34 -1.87 8.53
C ALA A 13 -10.42 -1.98 7.00
N MET A 14 -9.27 -1.89 6.34
CA MET A 14 -9.16 -2.02 4.89
C MET A 14 -8.59 -3.40 4.56
N ALA A 15 -9.08 -4.01 3.47
CA ALA A 15 -8.49 -5.22 2.93
C ALA A 15 -7.03 -4.95 2.52
N LYS A 16 -6.15 -5.92 2.75
CA LYS A 16 -4.76 -5.82 2.29
C LYS A 16 -4.72 -6.04 0.77
N PRO A 17 -3.88 -5.29 0.03
CA PRO A 17 -3.65 -5.55 -1.37
C PRO A 17 -3.18 -6.99 -1.62
N THR A 18 -3.57 -7.52 -2.78
CA THR A 18 -3.13 -8.81 -3.29
C THR A 18 -1.65 -8.72 -3.68
N PRO A 19 -0.80 -9.70 -3.32
CA PRO A 19 0.57 -9.74 -3.81
C PRO A 19 0.63 -9.78 -5.34
N PHE A 20 1.49 -8.96 -5.94
CA PHE A 20 1.66 -8.84 -7.38
C PHE A 20 2.95 -9.51 -7.85
N ASP A 21 2.84 -10.46 -8.78
CA ASP A 21 3.94 -11.26 -9.31
C ASP A 21 4.52 -10.70 -10.62
N GLY A 22 3.92 -9.67 -11.19
CA GLY A 22 4.31 -9.08 -12.48
C GLY A 22 3.41 -9.48 -13.65
N ASN A 23 2.34 -10.24 -13.42
CA ASN A 23 1.37 -10.58 -14.45
C ASN A 23 0.63 -9.33 -14.97
N ARG A 24 0.89 -8.97 -16.23
CA ARG A 24 0.34 -7.77 -16.87
C ARG A 24 -1.19 -7.68 -16.86
N LYS A 25 -1.89 -8.83 -16.84
CA LYS A 25 -3.36 -8.86 -16.78
C LYS A 25 -3.93 -8.39 -15.44
N GLN A 26 -3.11 -8.40 -14.37
CA GLN A 26 -3.51 -8.04 -13.02
C GLN A 26 -2.98 -6.65 -12.60
N THR A 27 -2.24 -5.96 -13.48
CA THR A 27 -1.61 -4.67 -13.16
C THR A 27 -2.63 -3.62 -12.74
N GLU A 28 -3.75 -3.48 -13.45
CA GLU A 28 -4.76 -2.46 -13.12
C GLU A 28 -5.40 -2.74 -11.76
N GLN A 29 -5.72 -4.00 -11.46
CA GLN A 29 -6.22 -4.41 -10.15
C GLN A 29 -5.21 -4.08 -9.04
N PHE A 30 -3.94 -4.44 -9.24
CA PHE A 30 -2.89 -4.15 -8.27
C PHE A 30 -2.77 -2.64 -7.99
N LEU A 31 -2.70 -1.82 -9.03
CA LEU A 31 -2.62 -0.36 -8.89
C LEU A 31 -3.85 0.20 -8.18
N HIS A 32 -5.04 -0.31 -8.48
CA HIS A 32 -6.27 0.11 -7.83
C HIS A 32 -6.24 -0.18 -6.32
N GLU A 33 -5.86 -1.39 -5.91
CA GLU A 33 -5.77 -1.80 -4.50
C GLU A 33 -4.72 -0.99 -3.72
N ILE A 34 -3.57 -0.70 -4.34
CA ILE A 34 -2.54 0.17 -3.75
C ILE A 34 -3.08 1.60 -3.53
N ASN A 35 -3.74 2.16 -4.55
CA ASN A 35 -4.29 3.52 -4.49
C ASN A 35 -5.38 3.66 -3.43
N LEU A 36 -6.24 2.64 -3.26
CA LEU A 36 -7.25 2.63 -2.19
C LEU A 36 -6.62 2.69 -0.80
N MET A 37 -5.52 1.95 -0.58
CA MET A 37 -4.81 1.95 0.71
C MET A 37 -4.15 3.30 0.99
N ILE A 38 -3.52 3.90 -0.02
CA ILE A 38 -2.90 5.22 0.10
C ILE A 38 -3.98 6.28 0.39
N LEU A 39 -5.11 6.23 -0.31
CA LEU A 39 -6.21 7.16 -0.12
C LEU A 39 -6.81 7.05 1.29
N ALA A 40 -7.11 5.84 1.75
CA ALA A 40 -7.72 5.59 3.06
C ALA A 40 -6.80 5.99 4.23
N ARG A 41 -5.48 6.01 4.00
CA ARG A 41 -4.47 6.25 5.03
C ARG A 41 -3.50 7.36 4.63
N ARG A 42 -4.00 8.39 3.94
CA ARG A 42 -3.17 9.44 3.33
C ARG A 42 -2.16 10.09 4.29
N HIS A 43 -2.50 10.23 5.58
CA HIS A 43 -1.61 10.75 6.62
C HIS A 43 -0.37 9.89 6.87
N ASN A 44 -0.39 8.60 6.53
CA ASN A 44 0.75 7.69 6.63
C ASN A 44 1.65 7.70 5.38
N PHE A 45 1.26 8.40 4.32
CA PHE A 45 1.96 8.46 3.03
C PHE A 45 2.32 9.91 2.69
N LEU A 46 3.25 10.47 3.47
CA LEU A 46 3.61 11.89 3.44
C LEU A 46 4.35 12.32 2.17
N ASP A 47 5.02 11.39 1.51
CA ASP A 47 5.81 11.63 0.30
C ASP A 47 5.64 10.50 -0.73
N GLU A 48 6.24 10.67 -1.90
CA GLU A 48 6.18 9.64 -2.96
C GLU A 48 7.01 8.40 -2.60
N PHE A 49 8.08 8.53 -1.83
CA PHE A 49 8.94 7.40 -1.45
C PHE A 49 8.19 6.38 -0.59
N THR A 50 7.39 6.83 0.37
CA THR A 50 6.54 5.97 1.22
C THR A 50 5.46 5.24 0.41
N LYS A 51 4.91 5.88 -0.62
CA LYS A 51 3.95 5.24 -1.55
C LYS A 51 4.64 4.17 -2.40
N ILE A 52 5.80 4.49 -2.97
CA ILE A 52 6.60 3.56 -3.76
C ILE A 52 7.02 2.36 -2.92
N ALA A 53 7.58 2.58 -1.72
CA ALA A 53 7.99 1.53 -0.80
C ALA A 53 6.82 0.61 -0.43
N TYR A 54 5.63 1.16 -0.23
CA TYR A 54 4.43 0.38 0.04
C TYR A 54 4.03 -0.48 -1.16
N ALA A 55 3.99 0.08 -2.38
CA ALA A 55 3.72 -0.70 -3.59
C ALA A 55 4.73 -1.85 -3.76
N LEU A 56 6.03 -1.56 -3.62
CA LEU A 56 7.12 -2.53 -3.66
C LEU A 56 6.94 -3.66 -2.63
N SER A 57 6.49 -3.34 -1.42
CA SER A 57 6.26 -4.34 -0.38
C SER A 57 5.22 -5.41 -0.74
N TYR A 58 4.37 -5.15 -1.74
CA TYR A 58 3.39 -6.10 -2.29
C TYR A 58 3.81 -6.70 -3.65
N MET A 59 4.90 -6.24 -4.25
CA MET A 59 5.48 -6.85 -5.45
C MET A 59 6.26 -8.12 -5.05
N LYS A 60 5.57 -9.25 -4.99
CA LYS A 60 6.10 -10.53 -4.49
C LYS A 60 5.96 -11.62 -5.54
N GLY A 61 7.04 -12.37 -5.74
CA GLY A 61 7.08 -13.45 -6.73
C GLY A 61 7.28 -12.95 -8.15
N GLY A 62 7.45 -13.89 -9.08
CA GLY A 62 7.66 -13.61 -10.50
C GLY A 62 8.71 -12.54 -10.80
N SER A 63 8.47 -11.76 -11.86
CA SER A 63 9.36 -10.67 -12.28
C SER A 63 9.22 -9.43 -11.39
N ALA A 64 8.03 -9.18 -10.82
CA ALA A 64 7.81 -8.04 -9.92
C ALA A 64 8.64 -8.14 -8.63
N GLY A 65 8.75 -9.34 -8.06
CA GLY A 65 9.59 -9.57 -6.89
C GLY A 65 11.08 -9.40 -7.16
N ILE A 66 11.55 -9.72 -8.36
CA ILE A 66 12.94 -9.45 -8.78
C ILE A 66 13.16 -7.94 -8.87
N TRP A 67 12.24 -7.23 -9.53
CA TRP A 67 12.30 -5.78 -9.65
C TRP A 67 12.30 -5.10 -8.28
N SER A 68 11.44 -5.52 -7.36
CA SER A 68 11.37 -4.93 -6.02
C SER A 68 12.63 -5.09 -5.18
N ARG A 69 13.43 -6.14 -5.41
CA ARG A 69 14.71 -6.33 -4.69
C ARG A 69 15.84 -5.48 -5.25
N ASN A 70 15.68 -4.97 -6.47
CA ASN A 70 16.70 -4.23 -7.21
C ASN A 70 16.30 -2.76 -7.43
N PHE A 71 15.23 -2.29 -6.76
CA PHE A 71 14.74 -0.91 -6.86
C PHE A 71 15.66 0.08 -6.14
#